data_AF-A0A349M9V7-F1
#
_entry.id   AF-A0A349M9V7-F1
#
_cell.length_a   1.000
_cell.length_b   1.000
_cell.length_c   1.000
_cell.angle_alpha   90.00
_cell.angle_beta   90.00
_cell.angle_gamma   90.00
#
_symmetry.space_group_name_H-M   'P 1'
#
loop_
_entity.id
_entity.type
_entity.pdbx_description
1 polymer ?
#
loop_
_entity_poly.entity_id
_entity_poly.type
_entity_poly.pdbx_seq_one_letter_code
_entity_poly.pdbx_strand_id
1 'polypeptide(L)' 'MALHGIPLQHEPDRLREFQTLIRHVHQQPTQMRRALRLAFKELPVDEAQTLRDWVERRFSL' A
#
# COMPACT_ATOMS: atom_id res chain seq x y z
N MET A 1 -38.72 -7.20 -6.29
CA MET A 1 -38.17 -6.70 -5.02
C MET A 1 -36.74 -6.28 -5.27
N ALA A 2 -36.50 -4.97 -5.30
CA ALA A 2 -35.19 -4.38 -5.62
C ALA A 2 -34.34 -4.31 -4.33
N LEU A 3 -33.15 -4.90 -4.37
CA LEU A 3 -32.15 -4.79 -3.31
C LEU A 3 -31.55 -3.37 -3.34
N HIS A 4 -32.07 -2.50 -2.50
CA HIS A 4 -31.48 -1.19 -2.21
C HIS A 4 -30.18 -1.36 -1.41
N GLY A 5 -29.10 -0.73 -1.89
CA GLY A 5 -28.34 0.16 -1.01
C GLY A 5 -27.04 -0.34 -0.38
N ILE A 6 -26.08 -0.83 -1.16
CA ILE A 6 -24.67 -0.65 -0.78
C ILE A 6 -23.94 -0.09 -2.01
N PRO A 7 -23.60 1.21 -2.06
CA PRO A 7 -22.54 1.63 -2.95
C PRO A 7 -21.27 0.96 -2.43
N LEU A 8 -20.81 -0.11 -3.09
CA LEU A 8 -19.44 -0.58 -3.01
C LEU A 8 -18.53 0.48 -3.68
N GLN A 9 -18.58 1.71 -3.19
CA GLN A 9 -17.54 2.71 -3.42
C GLN A 9 -16.41 2.41 -2.41
N HIS A 10 -15.84 1.21 -2.49
CA HIS A 10 -14.48 1.05 -2.03
C HIS A 10 -13.63 1.66 -3.13
N GLU A 11 -13.35 2.96 -3.02
CA GLU A 11 -12.13 3.47 -3.63
C GLU A 11 -11.00 2.49 -3.29
N PRO A 12 -10.22 2.03 -4.29
CA PRO A 12 -9.12 1.12 -4.02
C PRO A 12 -8.21 1.77 -2.99
N ASP A 13 -8.12 1.17 -1.80
CA ASP A 13 -7.26 1.62 -0.72
C ASP A 13 -5.81 1.38 -1.16
N ARG A 14 -5.25 2.39 -1.87
CA ARG A 14 -3.94 2.33 -2.51
C ARG A 14 -2.85 1.97 -1.51
N LEU A 15 -2.98 2.44 -0.26
CA LEU A 15 -2.09 2.08 0.82
C LEU A 15 -2.07 0.56 1.05
N ARG A 16 -3.23 -0.10 1.10
CA ARG A 16 -3.32 -1.57 1.22
C ARG A 16 -2.76 -2.31 0.02
N GLU A 17 -2.93 -1.78 -1.19
CA GLU A 17 -2.33 -2.36 -2.41
C GLU A 17 -0.80 -2.37 -2.30
N PHE A 18 -0.21 -1.23 -1.91
CA PHE A 18 1.24 -1.12 -1.74
C PHE A 18 1.77 -1.98 -0.57
N GLN A 19 1.06 -2.05 0.56
CA GLN A 19 1.42 -2.97 1.65
C GLN A 19 1.45 -4.43 1.16
N THR A 20 0.46 -4.83 0.35
CA THR A 20 0.38 -6.18 -0.21
C THR A 20 1.52 -6.45 -1.19
N LEU A 21 1.80 -5.50 -2.08
CA LEU A 21 2.91 -5.57 -3.04
C LEU A 21 4.24 -5.69 -2.30
N ILE A 22 4.50 -4.82 -1.34
CA ILE A 22 5.74 -4.82 -0.53
C ILE A 22 5.89 -6.13 0.20
N ARG A 23 4.83 -6.67 0.81
CA ARG A 23 4.86 -8.00 1.44
C ARG A 23 5.25 -9.10 0.45
N HIS A 24 4.88 -9.00 -0.82
CA HIS A 24 5.28 -9.98 -1.83
C HIS A 24 6.75 -9.82 -2.26
N VAL A 25 7.24 -8.59 -2.38
CA VAL A 25 8.57 -8.30 -2.94
C VAL A 25 9.67 -8.05 -1.89
N HIS A 26 9.37 -8.13 -0.59
CA HIS A 26 10.30 -7.74 0.49
C HIS A 26 11.63 -8.51 0.49
N GLN A 27 11.64 -9.76 0.03
CA GLN A 27 12.87 -10.57 -0.09
C GLN A 27 13.73 -10.17 -1.31
N GLN A 28 13.26 -9.26 -2.15
CA GLN A 28 13.94 -8.83 -3.39
C GLN A 28 14.31 -7.34 -3.27
N PRO A 29 15.54 -6.99 -2.86
CA PRO A 29 15.91 -5.61 -2.53
C PRO A 29 15.66 -4.59 -3.64
N THR A 30 15.87 -4.98 -4.91
CA THR A 30 15.63 -4.11 -6.06
C THR A 30 14.14 -3.88 -6.29
N GLN A 31 13.30 -4.91 -6.13
CA GLN A 31 11.84 -4.78 -6.27
C GLN A 31 11.22 -4.04 -5.09
N MET A 32 11.70 -4.30 -3.87
CA MET A 32 11.33 -3.56 -2.65
C MET A 32 11.55 -2.05 -2.82
N ARG A 33 12.74 -1.64 -3.26
CA ARG A 33 13.03 -0.21 -3.53
C ARG A 33 12.14 0.38 -4.63
N ARG A 34 11.84 -0.38 -5.69
CA ARG A 34 10.94 0.06 -6.76
C ARG A 34 9.51 0.23 -6.27
N ALA A 35 8.99 -0.75 -5.51
CA ALA A 35 7.66 -0.70 -4.91
C ALA A 35 7.51 0.49 -3.96
N LEU A 36 8.50 0.72 -3.10
CA LEU A 36 8.55 1.90 -2.24
C LEU A 36 8.55 3.20 -3.04
N ARG A 37 9.41 3.33 -4.05
CA ARG A 37 9.45 4.53 -4.91
C ARG A 37 8.13 4.81 -5.62
N LEU A 38 7.44 3.76 -6.08
CA LEU A 38 6.11 3.88 -6.69
C LEU A 38 5.09 4.33 -5.65
N ALA A 39 5.10 3.73 -4.47
CA ALA A 39 4.20 4.10 -3.38
C ALA A 39 4.36 5.55 -2.95
N PHE A 40 5.60 6.04 -2.76
CA PHE A 40 5.87 7.45 -2.43
C PHE A 40 5.49 8.44 -3.54
N LYS A 41 5.32 7.96 -4.78
CA LYS A 41 4.90 8.81 -5.91
C LYS A 41 3.37 8.87 -6.03
N GLU A 42 2.68 7.78 -5.72
CA GLU A 42 1.23 7.65 -5.91
C GLU A 42 0.42 7.97 -4.65
N LEU A 43 0.99 7.77 -3.46
CA LEU A 43 0.29 8.03 -2.20
C LEU A 43 0.43 9.50 -1.75
N PRO A 44 -0.59 10.06 -1.09
CA PRO A 44 -0.44 11.28 -0.29
C PRO A 44 0.67 11.13 0.75
N VAL A 45 1.29 12.25 1.13
CA VAL A 45 2.44 12.28 2.07
C VAL A 45 2.13 11.53 3.38
N ASP A 46 0.93 11.68 3.93
CA ASP A 46 0.52 11.05 5.18
C ASP A 46 0.42 9.51 5.06
N GLU A 47 -0.14 9.02 3.96
CA GLU A 47 -0.23 7.58 3.69
C GLU A 47 1.14 6.98 3.35
N ALA A 48 1.97 7.73 2.63
CA ALA A 48 3.32 7.31 2.30
C ALA A 48 4.20 7.21 3.56
N GLN A 49 4.03 8.13 4.51
CA GLN A 49 4.69 8.06 5.82
C GLN A 49 4.16 6.86 6.62
N THR A 50 2.85 6.63 6.63
CA THR A 50 2.24 5.46 7.27
C THR A 50 2.79 4.15 6.70
N LEU A 51 2.97 4.07 5.38
CA LEU A 51 3.57 2.91 4.71
C LEU A 51 5.03 2.73 5.11
N ARG A 52 5.80 3.82 5.18
CA ARG A 52 7.19 3.81 5.62
C ARG A 52 7.34 3.24 7.02
N ASP A 53 6.59 3.77 7.98
CA ASP A 53 6.60 3.32 9.37
C ASP A 53 6.23 1.84 9.47
N TRP A 54 5.24 1.40 8.69
CA TRP A 54 4.83 0.01 8.61
C TRP A 54 5.97 -0.90 8.08
N VAL A 55 6.68 -0.46 7.04
CA VAL A 55 7.83 -1.19 6.47
C VAL A 55 8.99 -1.27 7.46
N GLU A 56 9.37 -0.16 8.08
CA GLU A 56 10.45 -0.09 9.08
C GLU A 56 10.15 -1.03 10.27
N ARG A 57 8.92 -1.00 10.79
CA ARG A 57 8.49 -1.89 11.89
C ARG A 57 8.48 -3.37 11.51
N ARG A 58 8.15 -3.70 10.26
CA ARG A 58 7.89 -5.10 9.86
C ARG A 58 9.11 -5.81 9.29
N PHE A 59 10.02 -5.09 8.67
CA PHE A 59 11.17 -5.69 7.97
C PHE A 59 12.52 -5.31 8.59
N SER A 60 12.55 -4.46 9.64
CA SER A 60 13.78 -4.01 10.31
C SER A 60 14.88 -3.65 9.30
N LEU A 61 14.49 -2.88 8.28
CA LEU A 61 15.40 -2.37 7.25
C LEU A 61 16.40 -1.36 7.83
#